data_AF-A0A935SW82-F1
#
_entry.id   AF-A0A935SW82-F1
#
_cell.length_a   1.000
_cell.length_b   1.000
_cell.length_c   1.000
_cell.angle_alpha   90.00
_cell.angle_beta   90.00
_cell.angle_gamma   90.00
#
_symmetry.space_group_name_H-M   'P 1'
#
loop_
_entity.id
_entity.type
_entity.pdbx_description
1 polymer ?
#
loop_
_entity_poly.entity_id
_entity_poly.type
_entity_poly.pdbx_seq_one_letter_code
_entity_poly.pdbx_strand_id
1 'polypeptide(L)'
;MNVEALNCPNCGGGVESDRTQCEFCRCRLKTMACPSCLGLMFEGSKFCGHCGARAVETAVVDEAKLGDCPRCKIKFSLLQIGETKMRECERCDGIWADVETFEHLCSRGEERSAVLGFLGERNRTVEHPATISYVPCPDCKNLMNRSNFAKVSGVIIDICKQHGVWFDMGELPKIIEFIQKGGMDLARQREKMAIEAERDQLRDEQRKFGIQNRRFDMNIANQGNDEVGIKGFIASLFD
;
A
#
# COMPACT_ATOMS: atom_id res chain seq x y z
N MET A 1 -14.12 -17.33 34.88
CA MET A 1 -14.60 -17.62 33.52
C MET A 1 -15.96 -18.28 33.67
N ASN A 2 -17.01 -17.74 33.05
CA ASN A 2 -18.31 -18.41 33.02
C ASN A 2 -18.20 -19.59 32.05
N VAL A 3 -18.52 -20.79 32.52
CA VAL A 3 -18.55 -22.01 31.70
C VAL A 3 -19.87 -22.00 30.94
N GLU A 4 -19.80 -22.01 29.61
CA GLU A 4 -20.97 -22.03 28.73
C GLU A 4 -21.10 -23.40 28.05
N ALA A 5 -22.33 -23.85 27.82
CA ALA A 5 -22.60 -25.08 27.09
C ALA A 5 -22.54 -24.80 25.57
N LEU A 6 -21.66 -25.51 24.86
CA LEU A 6 -21.44 -25.40 23.42
C LEU A 6 -21.67 -26.75 22.73
N ASN A 7 -22.03 -26.75 21.45
CA ASN A 7 -22.24 -28.00 20.71
C ASN A 7 -20.94 -28.48 20.07
N CYS A 8 -20.58 -29.74 20.32
CA CYS A 8 -19.46 -30.42 19.69
C CYS A 8 -19.56 -30.32 18.16
N PRO A 9 -18.51 -29.83 17.46
CA PRO A 9 -18.57 -29.63 16.01
C PRO A 9 -18.62 -30.95 15.22
N ASN A 10 -18.22 -32.06 15.84
CA ASN A 10 -18.15 -33.38 15.20
C ASN A 10 -19.45 -34.20 15.39
N CYS A 11 -20.02 -34.22 16.59
CA CYS A 11 -21.17 -35.07 16.91
C CYS A 11 -22.42 -34.32 17.40
N GLY A 12 -22.33 -33.01 17.60
CA GLY A 12 -23.45 -32.18 18.05
C GLY A 12 -23.82 -32.29 19.54
N GLY A 13 -23.11 -33.12 20.33
CA GLY A 13 -23.35 -33.24 21.77
C GLY A 13 -22.99 -31.95 22.52
N GLY A 14 -23.75 -31.60 23.56
CA GLY A 14 -23.46 -30.45 24.41
C GLY A 14 -22.21 -30.67 25.26
N VAL A 15 -21.27 -29.74 25.24
CA VAL A 15 -19.99 -29.82 25.95
C VAL A 15 -19.68 -28.46 26.59
N GLU A 16 -19.15 -28.48 27.80
CA GLU A 16 -18.65 -27.28 28.48
C GLU A 16 -17.47 -26.66 27.71
N SER A 17 -17.45 -25.33 27.60
CA SER A 17 -16.47 -24.58 26.81
C SER A 17 -15.01 -24.75 27.25
N ASP A 18 -14.75 -25.20 28.47
CA ASP A 18 -13.41 -25.43 29.02
C ASP A 18 -12.88 -26.86 28.79
N ARG A 19 -13.70 -27.76 28.23
CA ARG A 19 -13.28 -29.12 27.92
C ARG A 19 -12.43 -29.15 26.67
N THR A 20 -11.32 -29.88 26.76
CA THR A 20 -10.40 -30.12 25.65
C THR A 20 -10.76 -31.34 24.83
N GLN A 21 -11.78 -32.10 25.23
CA GLN A 21 -12.28 -33.30 24.54
C GLN A 21 -13.78 -33.48 24.77
N CYS A 22 -14.50 -33.90 23.72
CA CYS A 22 -15.92 -34.24 23.81
C CYS A 22 -16.11 -35.59 24.52
N GLU A 23 -16.97 -35.66 25.53
CA GLU A 23 -17.25 -36.89 26.28
C GLU A 23 -18.02 -37.95 25.45
N PHE A 24 -18.75 -37.53 24.41
CA PHE A 24 -19.54 -38.41 23.56
C PHE A 24 -18.73 -39.05 22.44
N CYS A 25 -18.06 -38.24 21.61
CA CYS A 25 -17.35 -38.73 20.42
C CYS A 25 -15.83 -38.68 20.55
N ARG A 26 -15.30 -38.22 21.69
CA ARG A 26 -13.86 -38.14 21.99
C ARG A 26 -13.04 -37.27 21.04
N CYS A 27 -13.67 -36.43 20.21
CA CYS A 27 -12.92 -35.49 19.37
C CYS A 27 -12.25 -34.43 20.25
N ARG A 28 -11.07 -33.96 19.83
CA ARG A 28 -10.39 -32.86 20.51
C ARG A 28 -11.18 -31.58 20.26
N LEU A 29 -11.31 -30.78 21.31
CA LEU A 29 -12.05 -29.52 21.28
C LEU A 29 -11.08 -28.37 21.56
N LYS A 30 -11.21 -27.31 20.78
CA LYS A 30 -10.46 -26.06 20.91
C LYS A 30 -11.45 -24.93 20.67
N THR A 31 -11.42 -23.89 21.48
CA THR A 31 -12.37 -22.77 21.38
C THR A 31 -11.81 -21.62 20.56
N MET A 32 -12.69 -20.90 19.88
CA MET A 32 -12.46 -19.63 19.20
C MET A 32 -13.65 -18.69 19.46
N ALA A 33 -13.47 -17.38 19.21
CA ALA A 33 -14.56 -16.42 19.29
C ALA A 33 -15.26 -16.26 17.93
N CYS A 34 -16.58 -16.12 17.93
CA CYS A 34 -17.34 -15.79 16.74
C CYS A 34 -17.00 -14.37 16.25
N PRO A 35 -16.68 -14.16 14.97
CA PRO A 35 -16.31 -12.83 14.46
C PRO A 35 -17.48 -11.83 14.41
N SER A 36 -18.73 -12.29 14.54
CA SER A 36 -19.91 -11.44 14.46
C SER A 36 -20.48 -11.04 15.83
N CYS A 37 -20.49 -11.95 16.81
CA CYS A 37 -21.08 -11.69 18.13
C CYS A 37 -20.11 -11.91 19.29
N LEU A 38 -18.86 -12.32 19.00
CA LEU A 38 -17.82 -12.65 19.98
C LEU A 38 -18.15 -13.82 20.92
N GLY A 39 -19.31 -14.48 20.75
CA GLY A 39 -19.67 -15.69 21.48
C GLY A 39 -18.67 -16.84 21.22
N LEU A 40 -18.40 -17.64 22.25
CA LEU A 40 -17.49 -18.78 22.15
C LEU A 40 -18.07 -19.86 21.23
N MET A 41 -17.19 -20.49 20.46
CA MET A 41 -17.51 -21.62 19.60
C MET A 41 -16.31 -22.57 19.48
N PHE A 42 -16.52 -23.82 19.08
CA PHE A 42 -15.42 -24.75 18.85
C PHE A 42 -14.83 -24.56 17.43
N GLU A 43 -13.51 -24.70 17.32
CA GLU A 43 -12.78 -24.77 16.06
C GLU A 43 -13.37 -25.92 15.21
N GLY A 44 -13.75 -25.62 13.96
CA GLY A 44 -14.43 -26.56 13.06
C GLY A 44 -15.96 -26.55 13.10
N SER A 45 -16.60 -25.78 13.99
CA SER A 45 -18.04 -25.50 13.88
C SER A 45 -18.32 -24.79 12.55
N LYS A 46 -19.42 -25.13 11.84
CA LYS A 46 -19.80 -24.45 10.59
C LYS A 46 -20.56 -23.14 10.81
N PHE A 47 -21.23 -23.02 11.95
CA PHE A 47 -22.04 -21.86 12.33
C PHE A 47 -21.89 -21.60 13.84
N CYS A 48 -22.04 -20.34 14.23
CA CYS A 48 -22.05 -19.91 15.63
C CYS A 48 -23.34 -20.38 16.31
N GLY A 49 -23.22 -21.06 17.46
CA GLY A 49 -24.36 -21.48 18.27
C GLY A 49 -25.10 -20.34 18.98
N HIS A 50 -24.52 -19.14 19.02
CA HIS A 50 -25.10 -17.97 19.67
C HIS A 50 -25.89 -17.07 18.69
N CYS A 51 -25.30 -16.70 17.55
CA CYS A 51 -25.92 -15.77 16.59
C CYS A 51 -26.22 -16.39 15.21
N GLY A 52 -25.83 -17.63 14.95
CA GLY A 52 -26.06 -18.30 13.65
C GLY A 52 -25.13 -17.88 12.51
N ALA A 53 -24.18 -16.94 12.74
CA ALA A 53 -23.22 -16.54 11.72
C ALA A 53 -22.34 -17.73 11.27
N ARG A 54 -21.99 -17.78 9.97
CA ARG A 54 -21.10 -18.81 9.42
C ARG A 54 -19.70 -18.68 10.02
N ALA A 55 -19.12 -19.80 10.43
CA ALA A 55 -17.74 -19.83 10.90
C ALA A 55 -16.79 -19.50 9.74
N VAL A 56 -15.79 -18.68 10.02
CA VAL A 56 -14.72 -18.38 9.08
C VAL A 56 -13.62 -19.40 9.33
N GLU A 57 -13.20 -20.11 8.28
CA GLU A 57 -12.03 -20.99 8.37
C GLU A 57 -10.79 -20.15 8.71
N THR A 58 -10.27 -20.31 9.92
CA THR A 58 -8.95 -19.80 10.29
C THR A 58 -7.92 -20.72 9.65
N ALA A 59 -7.48 -20.40 8.43
CA ALA A 59 -6.32 -21.04 7.85
C ALA A 59 -5.12 -20.74 8.75
N VAL A 60 -4.54 -21.77 9.37
CA VAL A 60 -3.23 -21.67 10.01
C VAL A 60 -2.22 -21.45 8.90
N VAL A 61 -1.92 -20.19 8.60
CA VAL A 61 -0.86 -19.84 7.67
C VAL A 61 0.44 -20.08 8.41
N ASP A 62 1.29 -20.93 7.84
CA ASP A 62 2.57 -21.38 8.39
C ASP A 62 3.35 -20.21 9.03
N GLU A 63 3.39 -20.17 10.38
CA GLU A 63 3.92 -19.06 11.19
C GLU A 63 5.39 -18.72 10.82
N ALA A 64 6.08 -19.67 10.19
CA ALA A 64 7.49 -19.58 9.79
C ALA A 64 7.79 -18.53 8.69
N LYS A 65 6.79 -18.01 7.96
CA LYS A 65 7.01 -17.09 6.81
C LYS A 65 6.47 -15.67 6.98
N LEU A 66 6.02 -15.29 8.17
CA LEU A 66 5.42 -13.96 8.38
C LEU A 66 6.46 -12.82 8.32
N GLY A 67 7.74 -13.09 8.58
CA GLY A 67 8.79 -12.07 8.59
C GLY A 67 8.74 -11.20 9.85
N ASP A 68 9.52 -10.12 9.85
CA ASP A 68 9.62 -9.19 10.99
C ASP A 68 9.18 -7.78 10.61
N CYS A 69 8.50 -7.10 11.53
CA CYS A 69 8.14 -5.70 11.42
C CYS A 69 9.38 -4.85 11.16
N PRO A 70 9.39 -4.01 10.11
CA PRO A 70 10.59 -3.28 9.76
C PRO A 70 10.90 -2.13 10.73
N ARG A 71 9.90 -1.64 11.48
CA ARG A 71 10.04 -0.66 12.57
C ARG A 71 10.45 -1.33 13.89
N CYS A 72 9.63 -2.27 14.36
CA CYS A 72 9.77 -2.86 15.69
C CYS A 72 10.70 -4.07 15.78
N LYS A 73 11.03 -4.69 14.65
CA LYS A 73 11.82 -5.93 14.53
C LYS A 73 11.23 -7.13 15.29
N ILE A 74 9.91 -7.13 15.50
CA ILE A 74 9.17 -8.26 16.07
C ILE A 74 8.47 -9.05 14.96
N LYS A 75 8.10 -10.30 15.24
CA LYS A 75 7.35 -11.12 14.28
C LYS A 75 5.99 -10.49 13.96
N PHE A 76 5.63 -10.56 12.69
CA PHE A 76 4.27 -10.22 12.26
C PHE A 76 3.26 -11.27 12.75
N SER A 77 2.04 -10.84 12.99
CA SER A 77 0.87 -11.71 13.04
C SER A 77 0.09 -11.62 11.72
N LEU A 78 -0.67 -12.67 11.40
CA LEU A 78 -1.53 -12.68 10.22
C LEU A 78 -2.84 -11.96 10.53
N LEU A 79 -3.13 -10.91 9.76
CA LEU A 79 -4.39 -10.19 9.79
C LEU A 79 -5.26 -10.63 8.60
N GLN A 80 -6.40 -11.25 8.86
CA GLN A 80 -7.36 -11.60 7.81
C GLN A 80 -8.67 -10.82 8.00
N ILE A 81 -9.06 -10.07 6.97
CA ILE A 81 -10.32 -9.30 6.94
C ILE A 81 -11.09 -9.74 5.69
N GLY A 82 -12.15 -10.52 5.87
CA GLY A 82 -12.84 -11.16 4.75
C GLY A 82 -11.92 -12.10 3.98
N GLU A 83 -11.75 -11.86 2.67
CA GLU A 83 -10.83 -12.59 1.79
C GLU A 83 -9.42 -11.97 1.78
N THR A 84 -9.27 -10.74 2.27
CA THR A 84 -8.00 -10.01 2.28
C THR A 84 -7.10 -10.54 3.41
N LYS A 85 -5.87 -10.92 3.07
CA LYS A 85 -4.84 -11.37 4.03
C LYS A 85 -3.68 -10.38 4.04
N MET A 86 -3.30 -9.92 5.22
CA MET A 86 -2.21 -8.97 5.44
C MET A 86 -1.40 -9.43 6.66
N ARG A 87 -0.28 -8.76 6.90
CA ARG A 87 0.56 -9.01 8.08
C ARG A 87 0.57 -7.76 8.94
N GLU A 88 0.25 -7.91 10.23
CA GLU A 88 0.16 -6.79 11.16
C GLU A 88 1.22 -6.87 12.27
N CYS A 89 1.74 -5.73 12.66
CA CYS A 89 2.62 -5.61 13.82
C CYS A 89 1.79 -5.26 15.04
N GLU A 90 1.69 -6.17 16.01
CA GLU A 90 0.91 -5.95 17.24
C GLU A 90 1.47 -4.86 18.17
N ARG A 91 2.69 -4.36 17.90
CA ARG A 91 3.33 -3.31 18.70
C ARG A 91 3.11 -1.90 18.15
N CYS A 92 3.20 -1.72 16.83
CA CYS A 92 3.08 -0.39 16.21
C CYS A 92 1.85 -0.26 15.31
N ASP A 93 1.00 -1.28 15.24
CA ASP A 93 -0.19 -1.34 14.40
C ASP A 93 0.10 -1.06 12.90
N GLY A 94 1.34 -1.30 12.48
CA GLY A 94 1.77 -1.19 11.09
C GLY A 94 1.39 -2.42 10.29
N ILE A 95 1.06 -2.23 9.02
CA ILE A 95 0.50 -3.26 8.14
C ILE A 95 1.41 -3.46 6.94
N TRP A 96 1.64 -4.73 6.61
CA TRP A 96 2.25 -5.16 5.36
C TRP A 96 1.21 -5.86 4.49
N ALA A 97 1.04 -5.36 3.28
CA ALA A 97 0.26 -6.00 2.22
C ALA A 97 1.21 -6.39 1.08
N ASP A 98 1.08 -7.62 0.57
CA ASP A 98 1.76 -7.99 -0.67
C ASP A 98 1.17 -7.26 -1.88
N VAL A 99 1.83 -7.38 -3.04
CA VAL A 99 1.45 -6.69 -4.26
C VAL A 99 0.00 -7.00 -4.66
N GLU A 100 -0.36 -8.28 -4.70
CA GLU A 100 -1.69 -8.75 -5.12
C GLU A 100 -2.77 -8.23 -4.17
N THR A 101 -2.55 -8.35 -2.86
CA THR A 101 -3.46 -7.85 -1.83
C THR A 101 -3.67 -6.35 -1.95
N PHE A 102 -2.59 -5.59 -2.17
CA PHE A 102 -2.70 -4.13 -2.31
C PHE A 102 -3.45 -3.71 -3.57
N GLU A 103 -3.23 -4.41 -4.69
CA GLU A 103 -3.95 -4.17 -5.94
C GLU A 103 -5.46 -4.49 -5.80
N HIS A 104 -5.80 -5.56 -5.10
CA HIS A 104 -7.18 -5.90 -4.76
C HIS A 104 -7.84 -4.81 -3.92
N LEU A 105 -7.17 -4.33 -2.87
CA LEU A 105 -7.66 -3.21 -2.05
C LEU A 105 -7.87 -1.93 -2.88
N CYS A 106 -7.03 -1.66 -3.86
CA CYS A 106 -7.22 -0.50 -4.73
C CYS A 106 -8.41 -0.66 -5.69
N SER A 107 -8.71 -1.87 -6.15
CA SER A 107 -9.70 -2.12 -7.20
C SER A 107 -11.10 -2.47 -6.70
N ARG A 108 -11.25 -3.05 -5.50
CA ARG A 108 -12.55 -3.59 -5.00
C ARG A 108 -13.11 -2.74 -3.84
N GLY A 109 -14.29 -2.15 -4.05
CA GLY A 109 -14.92 -1.25 -3.08
C GLY A 109 -15.48 -1.94 -1.82
N GLU A 110 -15.92 -3.19 -1.94
CA GLU A 110 -16.47 -3.98 -0.83
C GLU A 110 -15.38 -4.37 0.19
N GLU A 111 -14.24 -4.86 -0.29
CA GLU A 111 -13.05 -5.18 0.53
C GLU A 111 -12.52 -3.94 1.26
N ARG A 112 -12.47 -2.79 0.56
CA ARG A 112 -12.14 -1.49 1.19
C ARG A 112 -13.02 -1.16 2.38
N SER A 113 -14.32 -1.39 2.25
CA SER A 113 -15.29 -1.04 3.29
C SER A 113 -15.16 -1.96 4.51
N ALA A 114 -14.91 -3.25 4.30
CA ALA A 114 -14.61 -4.20 5.37
C ALA A 114 -13.32 -3.84 6.13
N VAL A 115 -12.25 -3.50 5.40
CA VAL A 115 -10.97 -3.10 6.00
C VAL A 115 -11.07 -1.78 6.75
N LEU A 116 -11.78 -0.78 6.20
CA LEU A 116 -11.99 0.49 6.88
C LEU A 116 -12.82 0.33 8.17
N GLY A 117 -13.87 -0.50 8.14
CA GLY A 117 -14.66 -0.81 9.33
C GLY A 117 -13.82 -1.44 10.45
N PHE A 118 -13.04 -2.47 10.11
CA PHE A 118 -12.20 -3.17 11.09
C PHE A 118 -11.07 -2.29 11.66
N LEU A 119 -10.39 -1.50 10.81
CA LEU A 119 -9.27 -0.67 11.24
C LEU A 119 -9.72 0.64 11.90
N GLY A 120 -10.88 1.19 11.51
CA GLY A 120 -11.44 2.41 12.07
C GLY A 120 -11.84 2.28 13.55
N GLU A 121 -12.17 1.06 14.01
CA GLU A 121 -12.47 0.77 15.42
C GLU A 121 -11.21 0.73 16.30
N ARG A 122 -10.02 0.59 15.71
CA ARG A 122 -8.74 0.57 16.45
C ARG A 122 -8.27 1.99 16.71
N ASN A 123 -8.85 2.64 17.72
CA ASN A 123 -8.44 3.96 18.19
C ASN A 123 -7.21 3.86 19.10
N ARG A 124 -6.02 3.62 18.52
CA ARG A 124 -4.74 3.69 19.24
C ARG A 124 -3.92 4.84 18.70
N THR A 125 -3.58 5.78 19.58
CA THR A 125 -2.69 6.89 19.29
C THR A 125 -1.26 6.48 19.62
N VAL A 126 -0.52 5.99 18.63
CA VAL A 126 0.95 5.91 18.73
C VAL A 126 1.55 7.15 18.06
N GLU A 127 2.05 8.07 18.87
CA GLU A 127 2.86 9.20 18.40
C GLU A 127 4.12 8.65 17.70
N HIS A 128 4.22 8.85 16.39
CA HIS A 128 5.44 8.54 15.65
C HIS A 128 6.39 9.74 15.73
N PRO A 129 7.66 9.55 16.13
CA PRO A 129 8.64 10.63 16.16
C PRO A 129 8.89 11.20 14.76
N ALA A 130 9.09 12.52 14.68
CA ALA A 130 9.18 13.33 13.46
C ALA A 130 10.40 13.05 12.55
N THR A 131 11.15 11.99 12.79
CA THR A 131 12.38 11.65 12.06
C THR A 131 12.07 10.72 10.89
N ILE A 132 12.35 11.19 9.66
CA ILE A 132 12.25 10.38 8.44
C ILE A 132 13.20 9.18 8.56
N SER A 133 12.64 7.97 8.51
CA SER A 133 13.41 6.71 8.60
C SER A 133 12.95 5.76 7.50
N TYR A 134 13.87 5.41 6.61
CA TYR A 134 13.66 4.37 5.59
C TYR A 134 13.64 2.99 6.25
N VAL A 135 12.74 2.13 5.78
CA VAL A 135 12.52 0.79 6.32
C VAL A 135 12.90 -0.30 5.32
N PRO A 136 13.53 -1.41 5.78
CA PRO A 136 13.80 -2.56 4.91
C PRO A 136 12.52 -3.35 4.63
N CYS A 137 12.44 -3.96 3.45
CA CYS A 137 11.36 -4.87 3.09
C CYS A 137 11.34 -6.08 4.03
N PRO A 138 10.18 -6.49 4.58
CA PRO A 138 10.06 -7.70 5.39
C PRO A 138 10.53 -8.97 4.69
N ASP A 139 10.35 -9.07 3.37
CA ASP A 139 10.64 -10.28 2.59
C ASP A 139 12.07 -10.31 2.04
N CYS A 140 12.51 -9.27 1.32
CA CYS A 140 13.85 -9.24 0.70
C CYS A 140 14.90 -8.40 1.42
N LYS A 141 14.53 -7.71 2.51
CA LYS A 141 15.41 -6.85 3.33
C LYS A 141 16.02 -5.62 2.63
N ASN A 142 15.78 -5.43 1.33
CA ASN A 142 16.17 -4.20 0.62
C ASN A 142 15.40 -2.99 1.15
N LEU A 143 16.03 -1.81 1.15
CA LEU A 143 15.37 -0.56 1.56
C LEU A 143 14.20 -0.24 0.63
N MET A 144 13.06 0.10 1.23
CA MET A 144 11.85 0.44 0.51
C MET A 144 11.82 1.90 0.09
N ASN A 145 11.13 2.17 -1.02
CA ASN A 145 10.98 3.52 -1.54
C ASN A 145 9.79 4.22 -0.88
N ARG A 146 10.07 5.31 -0.18
CA ARG A 146 9.06 6.18 0.43
C ARG A 146 8.39 7.03 -0.64
N SER A 147 7.07 6.98 -0.75
CA SER A 147 6.30 7.68 -1.78
C SER A 147 4.99 8.23 -1.23
N ASN A 148 4.59 9.44 -1.66
CA ASN A 148 3.24 9.94 -1.42
C ASN A 148 2.26 9.16 -2.30
N PHE A 149 1.28 8.48 -1.71
CA PHE A 149 0.32 7.68 -2.47
C PHE A 149 -0.47 8.56 -3.43
N ALA A 150 -0.60 8.08 -4.68
CA ALA A 150 -1.17 8.81 -5.80
C ALA A 150 -0.57 10.22 -6.02
N LYS A 151 0.62 10.52 -5.46
CA LYS A 151 1.31 11.81 -5.45
C LYS A 151 0.55 12.98 -4.79
N VAL A 152 -0.72 12.79 -4.43
CA VAL A 152 -1.63 13.86 -3.99
C VAL A 152 -2.38 13.55 -2.71
N SER A 153 -2.33 12.31 -2.21
CA SER A 153 -3.08 11.91 -1.02
C SER A 153 -2.56 12.54 0.27
N GLY A 154 -1.27 12.89 0.31
CA GLY A 154 -0.59 13.35 1.52
C GLY A 154 -0.25 12.22 2.49
N VAL A 155 -0.58 10.98 2.14
CA VAL A 155 -0.23 9.77 2.90
C VAL A 155 1.04 9.19 2.31
N ILE A 156 2.04 9.01 3.15
CA ILE A 156 3.31 8.46 2.73
C ILE A 156 3.27 6.95 2.93
N ILE A 157 3.77 6.18 1.98
CA ILE A 157 3.85 4.72 2.05
C ILE A 157 5.24 4.26 1.67
N ASP A 158 5.68 3.11 2.18
CA ASP A 158 6.98 2.52 1.86
C ASP A 158 6.80 1.32 0.93
N ILE A 159 7.35 1.40 -0.29
CA ILE A 159 7.07 0.45 -1.37
C ILE A 159 8.29 -0.42 -1.64
N CYS A 160 8.10 -1.75 -1.62
CA CYS A 160 9.00 -2.70 -2.24
C CYS A 160 8.41 -3.13 -3.59
N LYS A 161 9.03 -2.73 -4.70
CA LYS A 161 8.55 -3.02 -6.07
C LYS A 161 8.28 -4.49 -6.36
N GLN A 162 8.94 -5.41 -5.64
CA GLN A 162 8.83 -6.84 -5.87
C GLN A 162 7.83 -7.53 -4.94
N HIS A 163 7.65 -7.04 -3.71
CA HIS A 163 7.00 -7.82 -2.65
C HIS A 163 5.73 -7.19 -2.11
N GLY A 164 5.62 -5.86 -2.06
CA GLY A 164 4.45 -5.22 -1.48
C GLY A 164 4.68 -3.82 -0.93
N VAL A 165 3.76 -3.42 -0.07
CA VAL A 165 3.68 -2.08 0.52
C VAL A 165 3.57 -2.17 2.03
N TRP A 166 4.36 -1.35 2.70
CA TRP A 166 4.29 -1.10 4.14
C TRP A 166 3.49 0.16 4.41
N PHE A 167 2.60 0.06 5.40
CA PHE A 167 1.82 1.15 5.96
C PHE A 167 2.19 1.28 7.44
N ASP A 168 2.67 2.46 7.83
CA ASP A 168 2.73 2.83 9.24
C ASP A 168 1.30 3.01 9.80
N MET A 169 1.18 3.13 11.12
CA MET A 169 -0.11 3.17 11.81
C MET A 169 -1.06 4.21 11.20
N GLY A 170 -2.27 3.77 10.86
CA GLY A 170 -3.34 4.64 10.38
C GLY A 170 -3.16 5.16 8.95
N GLU A 171 -2.10 4.76 8.23
CA GLU A 171 -1.93 5.13 6.81
C GLU A 171 -2.91 4.39 5.92
N LEU A 172 -3.05 3.06 6.08
CA LEU A 172 -3.95 2.25 5.24
C LEU A 172 -5.41 2.73 5.28
N PRO A 173 -6.04 3.03 6.43
CA PRO A 173 -7.37 3.63 6.47
C PRO A 173 -7.48 4.94 5.68
N LYS A 174 -6.49 5.84 5.79
CA LYS A 174 -6.47 7.11 5.05
C LYS A 174 -6.37 6.89 3.53
N ILE A 175 -5.60 5.89 3.09
CA ILE A 175 -5.54 5.49 1.68
C ILE A 175 -6.92 5.03 1.20
N ILE A 176 -7.58 4.17 1.95
CA ILE A 176 -8.89 3.64 1.60
C ILE A 176 -9.93 4.77 1.50
N GLU A 177 -9.97 5.67 2.48
CA GLU A 177 -10.83 6.85 2.45
C GLU A 177 -10.53 7.75 1.24
N PHE A 178 -9.26 8.00 0.95
CA PHE A 178 -8.85 8.80 -0.21
C PHE A 178 -9.37 8.20 -1.51
N ILE A 179 -9.27 6.88 -1.68
CA ILE A 179 -9.80 6.18 -2.85
C ILE A 179 -11.33 6.28 -2.90
N GLN A 180 -12.04 6.06 -1.79
CA GLN A 180 -13.50 6.15 -1.72
C GLN A 180 -14.02 7.55 -2.06
N LYS A 181 -13.29 8.61 -1.68
CA LYS A 181 -13.60 10.01 -2.02
C LYS A 181 -13.27 10.38 -3.48
N GLY A 182 -12.89 9.40 -4.33
CA GLY A 182 -12.55 9.63 -5.74
C GLY A 182 -11.14 10.20 -5.96
N GLY A 183 -10.25 10.10 -4.96
CA GLY A 183 -8.91 10.69 -5.03
C GLY A 183 -8.05 10.18 -6.19
N MET A 184 -8.31 8.96 -6.69
CA MET A 184 -7.63 8.41 -7.86
C MET A 184 -7.94 9.18 -9.16
N ASP A 185 -9.16 9.69 -9.30
CA ASP A 185 -9.53 10.50 -10.47
C ASP A 185 -8.90 11.89 -10.39
N LEU A 186 -8.84 12.48 -9.20
CA LEU A 186 -8.11 13.73 -8.95
C LEU A 186 -6.62 13.58 -9.28
N ALA A 187 -6.00 12.47 -8.87
CA ALA A 187 -4.60 12.17 -9.18
C ALA A 187 -4.37 12.07 -10.70
N ARG A 188 -5.25 11.35 -11.41
CA ARG A 188 -5.17 11.22 -12.88
C ARG A 188 -5.33 12.56 -13.60
N GLN A 189 -6.26 13.41 -13.14
CA GLN A 189 -6.46 14.74 -13.70
C GLN A 189 -5.22 15.63 -13.50
N ARG A 190 -4.64 15.64 -12.29
CA ARG A 190 -3.42 16.40 -12.00
C ARG A 190 -2.22 15.92 -12.82
N GLU A 191 -2.06 14.60 -12.96
CA GLU A 191 -0.99 14.05 -13.79
C GLU A 191 -1.14 14.45 -15.26
N LYS A 192 -2.36 14.40 -15.81
CA LYS A 192 -2.63 14.87 -17.17
C LYS A 192 -2.28 16.35 -17.35
N MET A 193 -2.72 17.21 -16.43
CA MET A 193 -2.40 18.65 -16.47
C MET A 193 -0.89 18.91 -16.38
N ALA A 194 -0.18 18.15 -15.54
CA ALA A 194 1.28 18.28 -15.41
C ALA A 194 2.00 17.90 -16.70
N ILE A 195 1.61 16.79 -17.34
CA ILE A 195 2.18 16.35 -18.63
C ILE A 195 1.89 17.38 -19.73
N GLU A 196 0.68 17.94 -19.78
CA GLU A 196 0.31 18.97 -20.75
C GLU A 196 1.14 20.26 -20.56
N ALA A 197 1.30 20.71 -19.31
CA ALA A 197 2.11 21.87 -18.98
C ALA A 197 3.60 21.67 -19.34
N GLU A 198 4.15 20.48 -19.06
CA GLU A 198 5.53 20.12 -19.44
C GLU A 198 5.70 20.12 -20.97
N ARG A 199 4.72 19.58 -21.71
CA ARG A 199 4.75 19.59 -23.18
C ARG A 199 4.75 21.01 -23.75
N ASP A 200 3.98 21.91 -23.16
CA ASP A 200 3.91 23.29 -23.62
C ASP A 200 5.20 24.07 -23.28
N GLN A 201 5.81 23.81 -22.11
CA GLN A 201 7.14 24.34 -21.77
C GLN A 201 8.21 23.91 -22.78
N LEU A 202 8.27 22.62 -23.11
CA LEU A 202 9.24 22.10 -24.09
C LEU A 202 9.05 22.72 -25.49
N ARG A 203 7.81 22.97 -25.91
CA ARG A 203 7.51 23.65 -27.18
C ARG A 203 8.00 25.09 -27.18
N ASP A 204 7.79 25.82 -26.09
CA ASP A 204 8.27 27.19 -25.94
C ASP A 204 9.80 27.27 -25.93
N GLU A 205 10.47 26.33 -25.27
CA GLU A 205 11.93 26.22 -25.29
C GLU A 205 12.46 25.93 -26.69
N GLN A 206 11.88 24.96 -27.42
CA GLN A 206 12.24 24.67 -28.80
C GLN A 206 12.03 25.89 -29.71
N ARG A 207 10.94 26.64 -29.52
CA ARG A 207 10.69 27.87 -30.28
C ARG A 207 11.75 28.94 -29.99
N LYS A 208 12.08 29.16 -28.72
CA LYS A 208 13.13 30.12 -28.31
C LYS A 208 14.49 29.73 -28.89
N PHE A 209 14.86 28.45 -28.80
CA PHE A 209 16.09 27.92 -29.36
C PHE A 209 16.12 28.10 -30.89
N GLY A 210 15.02 27.81 -31.60
CA GLY A 210 14.93 28.01 -33.04
C GLY A 210 15.00 29.48 -33.49
N ILE A 211 14.57 30.44 -32.65
CA ILE A 211 14.76 31.88 -32.90
C ILE A 211 16.21 32.28 -32.66
N GLN A 212 16.84 31.79 -31.59
CA GLN A 212 18.25 32.04 -31.31
C GLN A 212 19.16 31.49 -32.42
N ASN A 213 18.90 30.27 -32.89
CA ASN A 213 19.67 29.66 -33.96
C ASN A 213 19.53 30.45 -35.28
N ARG A 214 18.31 30.87 -35.63
CA ARG A 214 18.09 31.76 -36.80
C ARG A 214 18.79 33.11 -36.68
N ARG A 215 18.84 33.71 -35.49
CA ARG A 215 19.60 34.95 -35.25
C ARG A 215 21.10 34.74 -35.37
N PHE A 216 21.60 33.60 -34.91
CA PHE A 216 23.00 33.22 -35.06
C PHE A 216 23.37 33.01 -36.54
N ASP A 217 22.56 32.26 -37.29
CA ASP A 217 22.73 32.04 -38.73
C ASP A 217 22.70 33.35 -39.53
N MET A 218 21.75 34.26 -39.22
CA MET A 218 21.68 35.58 -39.85
C MET A 218 22.90 36.45 -39.52
N ASN A 219 23.43 36.40 -38.30
CA ASN A 219 24.64 37.14 -37.94
C ASN A 219 25.89 36.61 -38.66
N ILE A 220 26.00 35.29 -38.86
CA ILE A 220 27.08 34.69 -39.68
C ILE A 220 26.93 35.13 -41.15
N ALA A 221 25.72 35.08 -41.70
CA ALA A 221 25.48 35.51 -43.08
C ALA A 221 25.79 37.00 -43.30
N ASN A 222 25.54 37.86 -42.31
CA ASN A 222 25.85 39.29 -42.39
C ASN A 222 27.37 39.57 -42.28
N GLN A 223 28.11 38.79 -41.48
CA GLN A 223 29.58 38.87 -41.42
C GLN A 223 30.26 38.35 -42.70
N GLY A 224 29.58 37.50 -43.49
CA GLY A 224 30.07 37.03 -44.79
C GLY A 224 29.98 38.06 -45.93
N ASN A 225 29.25 39.17 -45.74
CA ASN A 225 29.12 40.22 -46.77
C ASN A 225 30.11 41.38 -46.59
N ASP A 226 30.76 41.52 -45.43
CA ASP A 226 31.71 42.60 -45.16
C ASP A 226 33.18 42.23 -45.46
N GLU A 227 33.47 40.95 -45.78
CA GLU A 227 34.83 40.47 -46.07
C GLU A 227 35.27 40.55 -47.54
N VAL A 228 34.42 41.05 -48.46
CA VAL A 228 34.79 41.21 -49.88
C VAL A 228 35.77 42.38 -50.09
N GLY A 229 35.92 43.29 -49.14
CA GLY A 229 36.80 44.46 -49.28
C GLY A 229 38.24 44.28 -48.78
N ILE A 230 38.44 43.55 -47.68
CA ILE A 230 39.74 43.55 -46.96
C ILE A 230 40.64 42.38 -47.39
N LYS A 231 40.07 41.19 -47.64
CA LYS A 231 40.85 40.01 -48.08
C LYS A 231 41.41 40.17 -49.50
N GLY A 232 40.75 40.93 -50.38
CA GLY A 232 41.25 41.26 -51.71
C GLY A 232 42.42 42.26 -51.70
N PHE A 233 42.42 43.22 -50.76
CA PHE A 233 43.47 44.23 -50.63
C PHE A 233 44.77 43.67 -50.02
N ILE A 234 44.67 42.70 -49.11
CA ILE A 234 45.85 42.04 -48.50
C ILE A 234 46.51 41.06 -49.48
N ALA A 235 45.75 40.47 -50.42
CA ALA A 235 46.29 39.58 -51.44
C ALA A 235 47.15 40.31 -52.49
N SER A 236 46.89 41.59 -52.78
CA SER A 236 47.67 42.36 -53.77
C SER A 236 48.92 43.06 -53.21
N LEU A 237 49.23 42.87 -51.93
CA LEU A 237 50.41 43.44 -51.28
C LEU A 237 51.60 42.45 -51.28
N PHE A 238 51.38 41.22 -51.73
CA PHE A 238 52.38 40.15 -51.82
C PHE A 238 52.52 39.53 -53.22
N ASP A 239 51.98 40.18 -54.25
CA ASP A 239 52.25 39.91 -55.67
C ASP A 239 52.93 41.12 -56.34
#